data_AF-A0A9W7AF83-F1
#
_entry.id   AF-A0A9W7AF83-F1
#
_cell.length_a   1.000
_cell.length_b   1.000
_cell.length_c   1.000
_cell.angle_alpha   90.00
_cell.angle_beta   90.00
_cell.angle_gamma   90.00
#
_symmetry.space_group_name_H-M   'P 1'
#
loop_
_entity.id
_entity.type
_entity.pdbx_description
1 polymer ?
#
loop_
_entity_poly.entity_id
_entity_poly.type
_entity_poly.pdbx_seq_one_letter_code
_entity_poly.pdbx_strand_id
1 'polypeptide(L)'
;MQGREGGECGECGGRKSLWVCLTCGFLGCGRYESAHSLSHYKKTGHPWSFELGGGRVWDYGRDGFRHKIRLGRCEGKVEEGRRVGKKNEEVREEFQGMLESVLEGQRVWGEQEVERVERGLVKELRGRDWSGEEEEERRRLKESIERMEVEEKEMSSKVSKLRSTSILVREKSQKLLLEQKSYSSSIKSLRETASKEKEDLKVRVGELELQVEELTNFIGMQRKIESSGAGGGDVLGTIGGEEDKKVKRKGKKKK
;
A
#
# COMPACT_ATOMS: atom_id res chain seq x y z
N MET A 1 46.14 21.87 41.89
CA MET A 1 46.03 20.51 41.33
C MET A 1 47.41 19.89 41.34
N GLN A 2 47.63 18.86 42.17
CA GLN A 2 48.92 18.20 42.31
C GLN A 2 49.20 17.38 41.04
N GLY A 3 50.25 17.74 40.31
CA GLY A 3 50.76 16.92 39.21
C GLY A 3 51.29 15.61 39.80
N ARG A 4 50.77 14.47 39.34
CA ARG A 4 51.37 13.17 39.66
C ARG A 4 52.72 13.08 38.95
N GLU A 5 53.79 13.17 39.72
CA GLU A 5 55.14 12.93 39.27
C GLU A 5 55.35 11.42 39.05
N GLY A 6 55.59 11.04 37.78
CA GLY A 6 56.03 9.71 37.37
C GLY A 6 54.90 8.72 37.09
N GLY A 7 54.71 8.35 35.82
CA GLY A 7 53.92 7.16 35.48
C GLY A 7 54.59 5.89 36.02
N GLU A 8 53.84 4.81 36.17
CA GLU A 8 54.35 3.48 36.52
C GLU A 8 53.77 2.42 35.60
N CYS A 9 54.48 1.31 35.43
CA CYS A 9 54.06 0.21 34.59
C CYS A 9 52.79 -0.42 35.17
N GLY A 10 51.75 -0.59 34.35
CA GLY A 10 50.45 -1.11 34.80
C GLY A 10 50.48 -2.56 35.29
N GLU A 11 51.51 -3.34 34.93
CA GLU A 11 51.67 -4.74 35.36
C GLU A 11 52.59 -4.93 36.57
N CYS A 12 53.79 -4.31 36.59
CA CYS A 12 54.77 -4.52 37.67
C CYS A 12 55.05 -3.30 38.56
N GLY A 13 54.42 -2.15 38.30
CA GLY A 13 54.68 -0.91 39.04
C GLY A 13 56.07 -0.30 38.82
N GLY A 14 56.87 -0.83 37.89
CA GLY A 14 58.18 -0.29 37.53
C GLY A 14 58.08 1.16 37.05
N ARG A 15 59.06 2.00 37.40
CA ARG A 15 59.08 3.44 37.05
C ARG A 15 60.17 3.83 36.06
N LYS A 16 60.92 2.85 35.58
CA LYS A 16 62.07 3.03 34.67
C LYS A 16 61.72 2.56 33.26
N SER A 17 62.30 3.23 32.26
CA SER A 17 62.10 2.96 30.82
C SER A 17 60.65 2.63 30.47
N LEU A 18 59.77 3.60 30.72
CA LEU A 18 58.34 3.46 30.48
C LEU A 18 57.98 3.80 29.05
N TRP A 19 57.03 3.03 28.51
CA TRP A 19 56.51 3.19 27.17
C TRP A 19 54.99 3.23 27.22
N VAL A 20 54.40 4.22 26.55
CA VAL A 20 52.95 4.35 26.41
C VAL A 20 52.52 3.84 25.04
N CYS A 21 51.55 2.94 24.99
CA CYS A 21 50.93 2.48 23.75
C CYS A 21 50.13 3.62 23.13
N LEU A 22 50.38 3.93 21.86
CA LEU A 22 49.72 5.05 21.16
C LEU A 22 48.30 4.71 20.70
N THR A 23 47.94 3.42 20.66
CA THR A 23 46.60 2.99 20.26
C THR A 23 45.61 3.02 21.43
N CYS A 24 46.02 2.57 22.63
CA CYS A 24 45.10 2.39 23.76
C CYS A 24 45.58 3.01 25.08
N GLY A 25 46.73 3.69 25.10
CA GLY A 25 47.24 4.39 26.30
C GLY A 25 47.87 3.50 27.38
N PHE A 26 48.08 2.20 27.13
CA PHE A 26 48.70 1.29 28.10
C PHE A 26 50.14 1.70 28.43
N LEU A 27 50.49 1.77 29.73
CA LEU A 27 51.84 2.05 30.22
C LEU A 27 52.57 0.76 30.59
N GLY A 28 53.63 0.43 29.85
CA GLY A 28 54.46 -0.74 30.08
C GLY A 28 55.95 -0.41 30.26
N CYS A 29 56.69 -1.27 30.94
CA CYS A 29 58.14 -1.18 31.01
C CYS A 29 58.81 -1.74 29.74
N GLY A 30 59.96 -1.19 29.39
CA GLY A 30 60.73 -1.54 28.20
C GLY A 30 61.28 -2.97 28.18
N ARG A 31 61.86 -3.35 27.05
CA ARG A 31 62.37 -4.73 26.79
C ARG A 31 63.48 -5.16 27.74
N TYR A 32 64.26 -4.22 28.27
CA TYR A 32 65.37 -4.49 29.19
C TYR A 32 64.95 -4.57 30.67
N GLU A 33 63.67 -4.35 30.95
CA GLU A 33 63.05 -4.55 32.26
C GLU A 33 62.21 -5.85 32.21
N SER A 34 60.92 -5.79 32.55
CA SER A 34 59.99 -6.93 32.43
C SER A 34 59.26 -7.02 31.07
N ALA A 35 59.60 -6.17 30.11
CA ALA A 35 59.06 -6.19 28.74
C ALA A 35 57.52 -6.16 28.60
N HIS A 36 56.80 -5.53 29.54
CA HIS A 36 55.34 -5.45 29.49
C HIS A 36 54.79 -4.72 28.26
N SER A 37 55.51 -3.76 27.70
CA SER A 37 55.07 -3.11 26.45
C SER A 37 55.12 -4.07 25.25
N LEU A 38 56.06 -5.01 25.24
CA LEU A 38 56.13 -6.07 24.21
C LEU A 38 55.06 -7.15 24.45
N SER A 39 54.81 -7.51 25.71
CA SER A 39 53.73 -8.42 26.11
C SER A 39 52.37 -7.87 25.65
N HIS A 40 52.13 -6.58 25.89
CA HIS A 40 50.93 -5.86 25.42
C HIS A 40 50.76 -5.93 23.90
N TYR A 41 51.81 -5.67 23.13
CA TYR A 41 51.77 -5.82 21.67
C TYR A 41 51.39 -7.25 21.26
N LYS A 42 52.00 -8.28 21.86
CA LYS A 42 51.67 -9.68 21.53
C LYS A 42 50.22 -10.05 21.85
N LYS A 43 49.62 -9.45 22.88
CA LYS A 43 48.24 -9.72 23.31
C LYS A 43 47.21 -8.97 22.46
N THR A 44 47.49 -7.71 22.13
CA THR A 44 46.50 -6.78 21.54
C THR A 44 46.74 -6.45 20.08
N GLY A 45 47.95 -6.71 19.56
CA GLY A 45 48.35 -6.32 18.21
C GLY A 45 48.62 -4.83 18.02
N HIS A 46 48.63 -4.01 19.09
CA HIS A 46 48.83 -2.57 18.97
C HIS A 46 50.27 -2.20 18.53
N PRO A 47 50.48 -1.61 17.34
CA PRO A 47 51.77 -1.63 16.67
C PRO A 47 52.80 -0.62 17.22
N TRP A 48 52.39 0.45 17.91
CA TRP A 48 53.29 1.52 18.31
C TRP A 48 53.24 1.86 19.80
N SER A 49 54.43 2.14 20.34
CA SER A 49 54.60 2.69 21.69
C SER A 49 55.62 3.83 21.70
N PHE A 50 55.38 4.82 22.56
CA PHE A 50 56.23 6.00 22.74
C PHE A 50 56.99 5.93 24.07
N GLU A 51 58.29 6.22 24.06
CA GLU A 51 59.16 6.20 25.24
C GLU A 51 59.06 7.49 26.05
N LEU A 52 58.65 7.36 27.31
CA LEU A 52 58.61 8.48 28.25
C LEU A 52 60.04 8.91 28.64
N GLY A 53 60.39 10.15 28.31
CA GLY A 53 61.70 10.75 28.57
C GLY A 53 62.73 10.58 27.43
N GLY A 54 62.54 9.61 26.54
CA GLY A 54 63.41 9.37 25.37
C GLY A 54 62.96 10.08 24.10
N GLY A 55 61.66 10.43 24.00
CA GLY A 55 61.12 11.10 22.82
C GLY A 55 61.13 10.24 21.55
N ARG A 56 61.09 8.92 21.70
CA ARG A 56 61.20 7.95 20.60
C ARG A 56 59.91 7.15 20.45
N VAL A 57 59.53 6.86 19.21
CA VAL A 57 58.42 5.95 18.89
C VAL A 57 58.99 4.64 18.39
N TRP A 58 58.61 3.53 19.03
CA TRP A 58 58.95 2.19 18.60
C TRP A 58 57.80 1.56 17.80
N ASP A 59 58.13 0.90 16.71
CA ASP A 59 57.23 0.08 15.89
C ASP A 59 57.53 -1.40 16.13
N TYR A 60 56.58 -2.12 16.72
CA TYR A 60 56.72 -3.54 16.99
C TYR A 60 56.48 -4.42 15.76
N GLY A 61 55.76 -3.93 14.75
CA GLY A 61 55.53 -4.66 13.51
C GLY A 61 56.77 -4.66 12.61
N ARG A 62 57.54 -3.57 12.63
CA ARG A 62 58.80 -3.41 11.87
C ARG A 62 60.07 -3.68 12.69
N ASP A 63 59.90 -3.99 13.98
CA ASP A 63 60.97 -4.14 14.98
C ASP A 63 62.04 -3.03 14.90
N GLY A 64 61.59 -1.78 14.86
CA GLY A 64 62.47 -0.62 14.68
C GLY A 64 61.91 0.69 15.19
N PHE A 65 62.77 1.69 15.31
CA PHE A 65 62.35 3.06 15.66
C PHE A 65 61.73 3.74 14.44
N ARG A 66 60.49 4.21 14.59
CA ARG A 66 59.78 4.93 13.53
C ARG A 66 60.19 6.39 13.48
N HIS A 67 60.31 7.03 14.65
CA HIS A 67 60.66 8.44 14.79
C HIS A 67 61.47 8.69 16.07
N LYS A 68 62.39 9.66 16.01
CA LYS A 68 63.22 10.09 17.15
C LYS A 68 63.20 11.62 17.20
N ILE A 69 62.57 12.19 18.23
CA ILE A 69 62.70 13.62 18.50
C ILE A 69 64.11 13.87 19.04
N ARG A 70 64.82 14.88 18.54
CA ARG A 70 66.03 15.38 19.21
C ARG A 70 65.61 16.29 20.36
N LEU A 71 65.22 15.70 21.48
CA LEU A 71 65.09 16.45 22.72
C LEU A 71 66.51 16.84 23.17
N GLY A 72 66.89 18.09 22.92
CA GLY A 72 68.13 18.65 23.45
C GLY A 72 68.09 18.57 24.97
N ARG A 73 68.98 17.76 25.57
CA ARG A 73 69.15 17.69 27.02
C ARG A 73 69.69 19.05 27.48
N CYS A 74 68.85 19.87 28.11
CA CYS A 74 69.25 21.16 28.68
C CYS A 74 69.91 20.93 30.06
N GLU A 75 71.13 20.42 30.07
CA GLU A 75 72.05 20.61 31.20
C GLU A 75 73.10 21.65 30.77
N GLY A 76 72.95 22.89 31.23
CA GLY A 76 73.93 23.95 30.97
C GLY A 76 73.33 25.35 31.12
N LYS A 77 73.96 26.15 31.99
CA LYS A 77 73.67 27.54 32.37
C LYS A 77 72.87 28.37 31.35
N VAL A 78 71.79 28.97 31.87
CA VAL A 78 70.91 29.91 31.17
C VAL A 78 71.63 31.22 30.91
N GLU A 79 72.00 31.46 29.65
CA GLU A 79 72.11 32.81 29.10
C GLU A 79 71.36 32.87 27.76
N GLU A 80 70.53 33.91 27.63
CA GLU A 80 69.87 34.42 26.42
C GLU A 80 68.61 33.69 25.87
N GLY A 81 67.44 34.13 26.36
CA GLY A 81 66.10 33.64 26.00
C GLY A 81 65.66 33.78 24.53
N ARG A 82 66.44 34.44 23.66
CA ARG A 82 66.11 34.57 22.22
C ARG A 82 66.49 33.32 21.41
N ARG A 83 67.54 32.61 21.82
CA ARG A 83 68.04 31.39 21.15
C ARG A 83 67.20 30.16 21.55
N VAL A 84 66.67 30.17 22.77
CA VAL A 84 65.76 29.14 23.30
C VAL A 84 64.40 29.16 22.58
N GLY A 85 63.89 30.34 22.20
CA GLY A 85 62.62 30.48 21.47
C GLY A 85 62.62 29.79 20.11
N LYS A 86 63.63 30.03 19.26
CA LYS A 86 63.75 29.39 17.94
C LYS A 86 63.94 27.87 18.02
N LYS A 87 64.74 27.41 19.00
CA LYS A 87 64.95 25.97 19.23
C LYS A 87 63.67 25.29 19.74
N ASN A 88 62.87 25.96 20.55
CA ASN A 88 61.58 25.44 21.00
C ASN A 88 60.54 25.40 19.87
N GLU A 89 60.57 26.36 18.94
CA GLU A 89 59.72 26.36 17.76
C GLU A 89 60.08 25.21 16.80
N GLU A 90 61.37 25.00 16.52
CA GLU A 90 61.88 23.88 15.73
C GLU A 90 61.53 22.52 16.37
N VAL A 91 61.74 22.37 17.69
CA VAL A 91 61.35 21.14 18.42
C VAL A 91 59.83 20.93 18.41
N ARG A 92 59.04 22.01 18.41
CA ARG A 92 57.58 21.94 18.32
C ARG A 92 57.11 21.49 16.94
N GLU A 93 57.72 21.99 15.87
CA GLU A 93 57.45 21.56 14.50
C GLU A 93 57.83 20.09 14.28
N GLU A 94 59.01 19.66 14.76
CA GLU A 94 59.42 18.25 14.73
C GLU A 94 58.45 17.35 15.51
N PHE A 95 58.02 17.79 16.71
CA PHE A 95 57.05 17.07 17.51
C PHE A 95 55.69 16.96 16.82
N GLN A 96 55.22 18.05 16.20
CA GLN A 96 53.99 18.08 15.43
C GLN A 96 54.05 17.11 14.24
N GLY A 97 55.10 17.16 13.42
CA GLY A 97 55.24 16.27 12.27
C GLY A 97 55.33 14.78 12.66
N MET A 98 55.95 14.47 13.81
CA MET A 98 55.95 13.11 14.35
C MET A 98 54.54 12.69 14.80
N LEU A 99 53.79 13.55 15.50
CA LEU A 99 52.42 13.25 15.89
C LEU A 99 51.54 12.99 14.67
N GLU A 100 51.66 13.83 13.62
CA GLU A 100 50.96 13.64 12.35
C GLU A 100 51.28 12.28 11.72
N SER A 101 52.56 11.88 11.67
CA SER A 101 52.97 10.59 11.13
C SER A 101 52.47 9.38 11.93
N VAL A 102 52.44 9.50 13.26
CA VAL A 102 51.91 8.47 14.15
C VAL A 102 50.40 8.33 13.96
N LEU A 103 49.66 9.45 13.99
CA LEU A 103 48.20 9.47 13.86
C LEU A 103 47.76 8.97 12.48
N GLU A 104 48.46 9.36 11.41
CA GLU A 104 48.18 8.86 10.07
C GLU A 104 48.43 7.34 9.98
N GLY A 105 49.47 6.84 10.64
CA GLY A 105 49.64 5.41 10.80
C GLY A 105 48.44 4.76 11.51
N GLN A 106 47.98 5.34 12.61
CA GLN A 106 46.89 4.79 13.43
C GLN A 106 45.59 4.75 12.67
N ARG A 107 45.32 5.78 11.86
CA ARG A 107 44.21 5.81 10.92
C ARG A 107 44.26 4.65 9.93
N VAL A 108 45.37 4.51 9.20
CA VAL A 108 45.55 3.44 8.20
C VAL A 108 45.43 2.04 8.82
N TRP A 109 46.02 1.82 10.00
CA TRP A 109 45.90 0.54 10.70
C TRP A 109 44.45 0.23 11.11
N GLY A 110 43.73 1.24 11.64
CA GLY A 110 42.33 1.10 12.01
C GLY A 110 41.43 0.81 10.81
N GLU A 111 41.63 1.51 9.69
CA GLU A 111 40.92 1.27 8.43
C GLU A 111 41.14 -0.16 7.92
N GLN A 112 42.37 -0.67 7.97
CA GLN A 112 42.68 -2.06 7.57
C GLN A 112 42.02 -3.10 8.47
N GLU A 113 41.97 -2.84 9.78
CA GLU A 113 41.37 -3.75 10.75
C GLU A 113 39.85 -3.83 10.58
N VAL A 114 39.20 -2.69 10.33
CA VAL A 114 37.77 -2.62 9.99
C VAL A 114 37.50 -3.40 8.70
N GLU A 115 38.27 -3.16 7.64
CA GLU A 115 38.11 -3.87 6.36
C GLU A 115 38.30 -5.40 6.52
N ARG A 116 39.23 -5.82 7.37
CA ARG A 116 39.46 -7.24 7.68
C ARG A 116 38.24 -7.88 8.34
N VAL A 117 37.65 -7.22 9.34
CA VAL A 117 36.46 -7.69 10.03
C VAL A 117 35.26 -7.70 9.08
N GLU A 118 35.05 -6.64 8.30
CA GLU A 118 33.98 -6.56 7.30
C GLU A 118 34.07 -7.69 6.28
N ARG A 119 35.26 -7.98 5.74
CA ARG A 119 35.47 -9.11 4.83
C ARG A 119 35.15 -10.46 5.49
N GLY A 120 35.47 -10.62 6.77
CA GLY A 120 35.12 -11.82 7.54
C GLY A 120 33.60 -12.00 7.65
N LEU A 121 32.91 -10.95 8.09
CA LEU A 121 31.45 -10.94 8.24
C LEU A 121 30.73 -11.15 6.91
N VAL A 122 31.19 -10.53 5.81
CA VAL A 122 30.61 -10.72 4.48
C VAL A 122 30.76 -12.17 4.02
N LYS A 123 31.90 -12.81 4.27
CA LYS A 123 32.09 -14.23 3.95
C LYS A 123 31.19 -15.13 4.79
N GLU A 124 31.03 -14.83 6.08
CA GLU A 124 30.15 -15.59 6.97
C GLU A 124 28.68 -15.44 6.56
N LEU A 125 28.23 -14.21 6.25
CA LEU A 125 26.88 -13.95 5.76
C LEU A 125 26.60 -14.58 4.39
N ARG A 126 27.59 -14.61 3.49
CA ARG A 126 27.47 -15.26 2.17
C ARG A 126 27.58 -16.78 2.26
N GLY A 127 28.39 -17.30 3.18
CA GLY A 127 28.56 -18.73 3.44
C GLY A 127 27.47 -19.32 4.31
N ARG A 128 26.60 -18.48 4.88
CA ARG A 128 25.29 -18.88 5.37
C ARG A 128 24.43 -19.20 4.14
N ASP A 129 24.70 -20.35 3.53
CA ASP A 129 23.74 -20.99 2.64
C ASP A 129 22.40 -20.98 3.37
N TRP A 130 21.39 -20.36 2.74
CA TRP A 130 20.01 -20.58 3.14
C TRP A 130 19.84 -22.10 3.26
N SER A 131 19.27 -22.59 4.35
CA SER A 131 19.17 -24.04 4.50
C SER A 131 18.46 -24.59 3.26
N GLY A 132 18.88 -25.74 2.74
CA GLY A 132 18.24 -26.33 1.56
C GLY A 132 16.71 -26.48 1.74
N GLU A 133 16.26 -26.56 2.98
CA GLU A 133 14.86 -26.52 3.39
C GLU A 133 14.18 -25.17 3.07
N GLU A 134 14.81 -24.03 3.38
CA GLU A 134 14.29 -22.69 3.08
C GLU A 134 14.21 -22.43 1.56
N GLU A 135 15.16 -22.96 0.78
CA GLU A 135 15.09 -22.89 -0.69
C GLU A 135 13.99 -23.78 -1.26
N GLU A 136 13.80 -24.98 -0.72
CA GLU A 136 12.74 -25.88 -1.15
C GLU A 136 11.35 -25.34 -0.80
N GLU A 137 11.17 -24.77 0.39
CA GLU A 137 9.94 -24.06 0.76
C GLU A 137 9.66 -22.89 -0.17
N ARG A 138 10.68 -22.07 -0.47
CA ARG A 138 10.56 -20.97 -1.43
C ARG A 138 10.14 -21.47 -2.81
N ARG A 139 10.67 -22.61 -3.28
CA ARG A 139 10.28 -23.24 -4.54
C ARG A 139 8.82 -23.70 -4.50
N ARG A 140 8.40 -24.40 -3.44
CA ARG A 140 7.01 -24.87 -3.26
C ARG A 140 6.01 -23.71 -3.23
N LEU A 141 6.34 -22.63 -2.53
CA LEU A 141 5.51 -21.44 -2.47
C LEU A 141 5.39 -20.77 -3.83
N LYS A 142 6.48 -20.65 -4.59
CA LYS A 142 6.45 -20.13 -5.97
C LYS A 142 5.54 -20.95 -6.89
N GLU A 143 5.70 -22.28 -6.87
CA GLU A 143 4.84 -23.17 -7.65
C GLU A 143 3.36 -23.06 -7.23
N SER A 144 3.09 -22.84 -5.94
CA SER A 144 1.72 -22.62 -5.47
C SER A 144 1.15 -21.28 -5.94
N ILE A 145 1.96 -20.21 -5.96
CA ILE A 145 1.53 -18.90 -6.47
C ILE A 145 1.21 -19.02 -7.97
N GLU A 146 2.07 -19.64 -8.75
CA GLU A 146 1.84 -19.82 -10.19
C GLU A 146 0.55 -20.61 -10.48
N ARG A 147 0.27 -21.67 -9.71
CA ARG A 147 -1.01 -22.40 -9.81
C ARG A 147 -2.21 -21.49 -9.51
N MET A 148 -2.13 -20.73 -8.42
CA MET A 148 -3.20 -19.81 -8.02
C MET A 148 -3.45 -18.72 -9.07
N GLU A 149 -2.40 -18.20 -9.72
CA GLU A 149 -2.52 -17.21 -10.80
C GLU A 149 -3.22 -17.78 -12.04
N VAL A 150 -2.98 -19.05 -12.38
CA VAL A 150 -3.68 -19.72 -13.48
C VAL A 150 -5.15 -19.91 -13.13
N GLU A 151 -5.45 -20.37 -11.92
CA GLU A 151 -6.82 -20.53 -11.43
C GLU A 151 -7.58 -19.20 -11.37
N GLU A 152 -6.93 -18.12 -10.92
CA GLU A 152 -7.50 -16.77 -10.91
C GLU A 152 -7.89 -16.31 -12.33
N LYS A 153 -6.99 -16.50 -13.31
CA LYS A 153 -7.27 -16.16 -14.72
C LYS A 153 -8.43 -16.99 -15.27
N GLU A 154 -8.47 -18.29 -14.97
CA GLU A 154 -9.57 -19.15 -15.40
C GLU A 154 -10.89 -18.72 -14.79
N MET A 155 -10.92 -18.46 -13.49
CA MET A 155 -12.10 -17.99 -12.77
C MET A 155 -12.55 -16.61 -13.26
N SER A 156 -11.64 -15.69 -13.50
CA SER A 156 -11.93 -14.39 -14.10
C SER A 156 -12.58 -14.53 -15.48
N SER A 157 -12.11 -15.48 -16.30
CA SER A 157 -12.72 -15.79 -17.61
C SER A 157 -14.13 -16.39 -17.48
N LYS A 158 -14.37 -17.22 -16.47
CA LYS A 158 -15.71 -17.79 -16.18
C LYS A 158 -16.67 -16.71 -15.70
N VAL A 159 -16.22 -15.84 -14.80
CA VAL A 159 -17.00 -14.71 -14.28
C VAL A 159 -17.39 -13.74 -15.40
N SER A 160 -16.48 -13.42 -16.32
CA SER A 160 -16.81 -12.53 -17.45
C SER A 160 -17.86 -13.14 -18.39
N LYS A 161 -17.78 -14.45 -18.68
CA LYS A 161 -18.78 -15.19 -19.46
C LYS A 161 -20.14 -15.25 -18.77
N LEU A 162 -20.18 -15.56 -17.46
CA LEU A 162 -21.43 -15.56 -16.70
C LEU A 162 -22.05 -14.17 -16.60
N ARG A 163 -21.22 -13.13 -16.51
CA ARG A 163 -21.69 -11.74 -16.48
C ARG A 163 -22.34 -11.35 -17.80
N SER A 164 -21.77 -11.71 -18.96
CA SER A 164 -22.35 -11.39 -20.25
C SER A 164 -23.68 -12.13 -20.48
N THR A 165 -23.77 -13.40 -20.12
CA THR A 165 -25.02 -14.16 -20.23
C THR A 165 -26.09 -13.63 -19.27
N SER A 166 -25.73 -13.25 -18.04
CA SER A 166 -26.65 -12.63 -17.08
C SER A 166 -27.23 -11.30 -17.60
N ILE A 167 -26.40 -10.45 -18.21
CA ILE A 167 -26.86 -9.19 -18.83
C ILE A 167 -27.86 -9.49 -19.96
N LEU A 168 -27.54 -10.42 -20.87
CA LEU A 168 -28.43 -10.81 -21.97
C LEU A 168 -29.78 -11.35 -21.49
N VAL A 169 -29.76 -12.21 -20.45
CA VAL A 169 -30.99 -12.75 -19.85
C VAL A 169 -31.81 -11.63 -19.21
N ARG A 170 -31.16 -10.68 -18.52
CA ARG A 170 -31.82 -9.53 -17.90
C ARG A 170 -32.48 -8.62 -18.94
N GLU A 171 -31.78 -8.32 -20.04
CA GLU A 171 -32.34 -7.54 -21.16
C GLU A 171 -33.54 -8.23 -21.80
N LYS A 172 -33.43 -9.55 -22.06
CA LYS A 172 -34.53 -10.33 -22.65
C LYS A 172 -35.73 -10.39 -21.71
N SER A 173 -35.50 -10.59 -20.41
CA SER A 173 -36.54 -10.57 -19.38
C SER A 173 -37.25 -9.20 -19.32
N GLN A 174 -36.49 -8.10 -19.40
CA GLN A 174 -37.06 -6.76 -19.41
C GLN A 174 -37.93 -6.49 -20.66
N LYS A 175 -37.50 -6.93 -21.84
CA LYS A 175 -38.29 -6.84 -23.08
C LYS A 175 -39.59 -7.61 -22.98
N LEU A 176 -39.53 -8.87 -22.54
CA LEU A 176 -40.72 -9.71 -22.32
C LEU A 176 -41.70 -9.09 -21.33
N LEU A 177 -41.23 -8.45 -20.26
CA LEU A 177 -42.10 -7.74 -19.30
C LEU A 177 -42.80 -6.53 -19.92
N LEU A 178 -42.12 -5.78 -20.81
CA LEU A 178 -42.74 -4.65 -21.50
C LEU A 178 -43.79 -5.13 -22.51
N GLU A 179 -43.47 -6.16 -23.29
CA GLU A 179 -44.41 -6.80 -24.22
C GLU A 179 -45.63 -7.35 -23.47
N GLN A 180 -45.43 -8.09 -22.38
CA GLN A 180 -46.50 -8.60 -21.53
C GLN A 180 -47.38 -7.46 -21.00
N LYS A 181 -46.79 -6.35 -20.56
CA LYS A 181 -47.54 -5.16 -20.12
C LYS A 181 -48.38 -4.59 -21.26
N SER A 182 -47.82 -4.41 -22.45
CA SER A 182 -48.55 -3.89 -23.62
C SER A 182 -49.69 -4.83 -24.05
N TYR A 183 -49.44 -6.15 -24.08
CA TYR A 183 -50.49 -7.12 -24.38
C TYR A 183 -51.57 -7.11 -23.31
N SER A 184 -51.21 -6.99 -22.03
CA SER A 184 -52.18 -6.90 -20.94
C SER A 184 -53.07 -5.66 -21.04
N SER A 185 -52.53 -4.50 -21.44
CA SER A 185 -53.33 -3.30 -21.65
C SER A 185 -54.26 -3.44 -22.86
N SER A 186 -53.77 -4.00 -23.97
CA SER A 186 -54.60 -4.24 -25.16
C SER A 186 -55.72 -5.24 -24.89
N ILE A 187 -55.44 -6.32 -24.15
CA ILE A 187 -56.46 -7.28 -23.72
C ILE A 187 -57.48 -6.63 -22.80
N LYS A 188 -57.06 -5.75 -21.87
CA LYS A 188 -57.98 -5.00 -21.00
C LYS A 188 -58.90 -4.10 -21.81
N SER A 189 -58.37 -3.31 -22.75
CA SER A 189 -59.19 -2.43 -23.58
C SER A 189 -60.15 -3.22 -24.48
N LEU A 190 -59.71 -4.33 -25.08
CA LEU A 190 -60.58 -5.21 -25.88
C LEU A 190 -61.69 -5.85 -25.04
N ARG A 191 -61.40 -6.24 -23.80
CA ARG A 191 -62.43 -6.73 -22.86
C ARG A 191 -63.43 -5.65 -22.49
N GLU A 192 -62.98 -4.42 -22.28
CA GLU A 192 -63.87 -3.28 -22.00
C GLU A 192 -64.77 -2.95 -23.19
N THR A 193 -64.24 -2.92 -24.42
CA THR A 193 -65.05 -2.67 -25.62
C THR A 193 -66.06 -3.80 -25.85
N ALA A 194 -65.62 -5.06 -25.75
CA ALA A 194 -66.51 -6.21 -25.87
C ALA A 194 -67.60 -6.22 -24.78
N SER A 195 -67.28 -5.76 -23.57
CA SER A 195 -68.27 -5.64 -22.48
C SER A 195 -69.31 -4.55 -22.76
N LYS A 196 -68.90 -3.42 -23.37
CA LYS A 196 -69.82 -2.35 -23.77
C LYS A 196 -70.71 -2.80 -24.91
N GLU A 197 -70.13 -3.37 -25.96
CA GLU A 197 -70.89 -3.92 -27.10
C GLU A 197 -71.89 -4.97 -26.65
N LYS A 198 -71.51 -5.84 -25.69
CA LYS A 198 -72.43 -6.81 -25.10
C LYS A 198 -73.59 -6.15 -24.37
N GLU A 199 -73.34 -5.07 -23.63
CA GLU A 199 -74.40 -4.34 -22.92
C GLU A 199 -75.31 -3.58 -23.88
N ASP A 200 -74.74 -2.93 -24.90
CA ASP A 200 -75.48 -2.24 -25.96
C ASP A 200 -76.37 -3.23 -26.74
N LEU A 201 -75.85 -4.41 -27.08
CA LEU A 201 -76.63 -5.47 -27.72
C LEU A 201 -77.75 -6.00 -26.82
N LYS A 202 -77.52 -6.16 -25.51
CA LYS A 202 -78.60 -6.55 -24.57
C LYS A 202 -79.71 -5.50 -24.52
N VAL A 203 -79.36 -4.22 -24.46
CA VAL A 203 -80.35 -3.13 -24.49
C VAL A 203 -81.13 -3.22 -25.79
N ARG A 204 -80.46 -3.41 -26.93
CA ARG A 204 -81.12 -3.50 -28.23
C ARG A 204 -82.03 -4.72 -28.36
N VAL A 205 -81.62 -5.86 -27.83
CA VAL A 205 -82.45 -7.06 -27.75
C VAL A 205 -83.69 -6.78 -26.90
N GLY A 206 -83.53 -6.17 -25.73
CA GLY A 206 -84.67 -5.80 -24.88
C GLY A 206 -85.63 -4.80 -25.54
N GLU A 207 -85.12 -3.78 -26.23
CA GLU A 207 -85.94 -2.84 -27.02
C GLU A 207 -86.73 -3.56 -28.12
N LEU A 208 -86.09 -4.48 -28.85
CA LEU A 208 -86.74 -5.26 -29.90
C LEU A 208 -87.77 -6.25 -29.32
N GLU A 209 -87.49 -6.86 -28.17
CA GLU A 209 -88.43 -7.72 -27.45
C GLU A 209 -89.69 -6.93 -27.03
N LEU A 210 -89.53 -5.71 -26.49
CA LEU A 210 -90.65 -4.82 -26.18
C LEU A 210 -91.46 -4.44 -27.43
N GLN A 211 -90.78 -4.11 -28.54
CA GLN A 211 -91.47 -3.81 -29.80
C GLN A 211 -92.25 -5.03 -30.33
N VAL A 212 -91.68 -6.24 -30.24
CA VAL A 212 -92.38 -7.47 -30.63
C VAL A 212 -93.58 -7.71 -29.72
N GLU A 213 -93.47 -7.48 -28.41
CA GLU A 213 -94.57 -7.59 -27.47
C GLU A 213 -95.70 -6.58 -27.79
N GLU A 214 -95.36 -5.31 -28.03
CA GLU A 214 -96.29 -4.26 -28.44
C GLU A 214 -97.01 -4.62 -29.75
N LEU A 215 -96.27 -5.04 -30.78
CA LEU A 215 -96.85 -5.46 -32.06
C LEU A 215 -97.74 -6.71 -31.90
N THR A 216 -97.33 -7.67 -31.08
CA THR A 216 -98.11 -8.88 -30.79
C THR A 216 -99.41 -8.53 -30.08
N ASN A 217 -99.37 -7.62 -29.10
CA ASN A 217 -100.55 -7.09 -28.41
C ASN A 217 -101.47 -6.33 -29.38
N PHE A 218 -100.92 -5.48 -30.25
CA PHE A 218 -101.67 -4.77 -31.27
C PHE A 218 -102.40 -5.73 -32.23
N ILE A 219 -101.69 -6.73 -32.77
CA ILE A 219 -102.28 -7.76 -33.65
C ILE A 219 -103.32 -8.59 -32.90
N GLY A 220 -103.07 -8.93 -31.64
CA GLY A 220 -104.04 -9.62 -30.78
C GLY A 220 -105.30 -8.79 -30.54
N MET A 221 -105.15 -7.48 -30.39
CA MET A 221 -106.26 -6.53 -30.24
C MET A 221 -107.04 -6.37 -31.55
N GLN A 222 -106.37 -6.26 -32.71
CA GLN A 222 -107.01 -6.29 -34.04
C GLN A 222 -107.82 -7.57 -34.26
N ARG A 223 -107.23 -8.74 -33.97
CA ARG A 223 -107.96 -10.02 -34.06
C ARG A 223 -109.17 -10.08 -33.14
N LYS A 224 -109.08 -9.53 -31.92
CA LYS A 224 -110.24 -9.42 -31.02
C LYS A 224 -111.31 -8.48 -31.58
N ILE A 225 -110.95 -7.35 -32.17
CA ILE A 225 -111.89 -6.40 -32.78
C ILE A 225 -112.59 -7.04 -33.99
N GLU A 226 -111.86 -7.75 -34.84
CA GLU A 226 -112.41 -8.54 -35.96
C GLU A 226 -113.32 -9.68 -35.48
N SER A 227 -112.97 -10.38 -34.39
CA SER A 227 -113.83 -11.43 -33.81
C SER A 227 -115.03 -10.88 -33.03
N SER A 228 -115.01 -9.60 -32.63
CA SER A 228 -116.07 -8.95 -31.85
C SER A 228 -117.05 -8.12 -32.68
N GLY A 229 -116.81 -7.89 -33.96
CA GLY A 229 -117.77 -7.23 -34.87
C GLY A 229 -118.10 -5.77 -34.54
N ALA A 230 -117.11 -4.89 -34.40
CA ALA A 230 -117.33 -3.44 -34.30
C ALA A 230 -116.42 -2.65 -35.27
N GLY A 231 -117.02 -1.97 -36.24
CA GLY A 231 -116.33 -1.20 -37.28
C GLY A 231 -116.18 0.28 -36.94
N GLY A 232 -115.09 0.87 -37.46
CA GLY A 232 -114.99 2.28 -37.88
C GLY A 232 -114.82 3.33 -36.78
N GLY A 233 -113.60 3.83 -36.61
CA GLY A 233 -113.32 5.06 -35.86
C GLY A 233 -112.01 5.71 -36.35
N ASP A 234 -112.15 6.80 -37.09
CA ASP A 234 -111.08 7.68 -37.57
C ASP A 234 -110.31 8.31 -36.39
N VAL A 235 -108.97 8.25 -36.41
CA VAL A 235 -108.14 9.02 -35.46
C VAL A 235 -107.22 9.96 -36.24
N LEU A 236 -107.63 11.22 -36.18
CA LEU A 236 -107.01 12.42 -36.72
C LEU A 236 -105.59 12.64 -36.17
N GLY A 237 -104.63 12.93 -37.05
CA GLY A 237 -103.27 13.32 -36.67
C GLY A 237 -103.17 14.77 -36.18
N THR A 238 -102.23 15.03 -35.27
CA THR A 238 -101.75 16.37 -34.92
C THR A 238 -100.24 16.47 -35.11
N ILE A 239 -99.85 17.50 -35.86
CA ILE A 239 -98.49 17.98 -36.15
C ILE A 239 -97.99 18.86 -34.99
N GLY A 240 -96.69 18.76 -34.68
CA GLY A 240 -95.91 19.75 -33.90
C GLY A 240 -94.92 19.08 -32.96
N GLY A 241 -93.62 19.40 -32.90
CA GLY A 241 -92.76 20.37 -33.57
C GLY A 241 -91.32 20.10 -33.12
N GLU A 242 -90.33 20.57 -33.89
CA GLU A 242 -88.91 20.56 -33.52
C GLU A 242 -88.64 21.38 -32.24
N GLU A 243 -87.84 20.83 -31.32
CA GLU A 243 -86.93 21.64 -30.48
C GLU A 243 -85.57 20.96 -30.35
N ASP A 244 -84.60 21.59 -31.00
CA ASP A 244 -83.17 21.37 -30.97
C ASP A 244 -82.60 21.81 -29.59
N LYS A 245 -81.99 20.89 -28.83
CA LYS A 245 -81.21 21.23 -27.62
C LYS A 245 -79.75 20.82 -27.76
N LYS A 246 -78.97 21.75 -28.32
CA LYS A 246 -77.53 21.89 -28.07
C LYS A 246 -77.26 22.04 -26.56
N VAL A 247 -76.54 21.09 -25.96
CA VAL A 247 -75.85 21.32 -24.68
C VAL A 247 -74.34 21.35 -24.90
N LYS A 248 -73.75 22.49 -24.54
CA LYS A 248 -72.33 22.83 -24.64
C LYS A 248 -71.47 22.02 -23.65
N ARG A 249 -70.25 21.73 -24.10
CA ARG A 249 -69.06 21.31 -23.36
C ARG A 249 -68.79 22.13 -22.08
N LYS A 250 -68.30 21.46 -21.03
CA LYS A 250 -67.26 22.01 -20.12
C LYS A 250 -66.23 20.93 -19.80
N GLY A 251 -64.99 21.17 -20.22
CA GLY A 251 -63.84 20.35 -19.85
C GLY A 251 -63.42 20.58 -18.40
N LYS A 252 -62.71 19.60 -17.82
CA LYS A 252 -61.95 19.80 -16.58
C LYS A 252 -60.56 19.19 -16.72
N LYS A 253 -59.59 20.03 -16.37
CA LYS A 253 -58.13 19.90 -16.52
C LYS A 253 -57.54 18.75 -15.71
N LYS A 254 -56.46 18.19 -16.29
CA LYS A 254 -55.36 17.50 -15.62
C LYS A 254 -54.85 18.29 -14.41
N LYS A 255 -54.54 17.57 -13.33
CA LYS A 255 -53.34 17.79 -12.51
C LYS A 255 -52.76 16.43 -12.17
#